data_AF-A0A968MAI0-F1
#
_entry.id   AF-A0A968MAI0-F1
#
_cell.length_a   1.000
_cell.length_b   1.000
_cell.length_c   1.000
_cell.angle_alpha   90.00
_cell.angle_beta   90.00
_cell.angle_gamma   90.00
#
_symmetry.space_group_name_H-M   'P 1'
#
loop_
_entity.id
_entity.type
_entity.pdbx_description
1 polymer ?
#
loop_
_entity_poly.entity_id
_entity_poly.type
_entity_poly.pdbx_seq_one_letter_code
_entity_poly.pdbx_strand_id
1 'polypeptide(L)'
;MTRQPHDQFAKSLLSEVLSPWGSVEISREVSDEPRSIDLYFQPNPQQDPTPLGLLGRMAQTPCLLEPYRNPVTVPQIRDCLLKALILTAQQERSSPQQQTPFLWILTPTASKLRLK
;
A
#
# COMPACT_ATOMS: atom_id res chain seq x y z
N MET A 1 -4.16 7.95 19.37
CA MET A 1 -5.17 7.64 18.34
C MET A 1 -5.25 6.14 18.21
N THR A 2 -6.44 5.57 18.30
CA THR A 2 -6.70 4.13 18.38
C THR A 2 -6.16 3.40 17.14
N ARG A 3 -4.95 2.83 17.26
CA ARG A 3 -4.43 1.85 16.30
C ARG A 3 -5.42 0.69 16.28
N GLN A 4 -6.16 0.56 15.17
CA GLN A 4 -7.05 -0.58 15.00
C GLN A 4 -6.17 -1.84 14.89
N PRO A 5 -6.37 -2.88 15.72
CA PRO A 5 -5.50 -4.06 15.70
C PRO A 5 -5.35 -4.70 14.32
N HIS A 6 -6.41 -4.63 13.50
CA HIS A 6 -6.40 -5.12 12.13
C HIS A 6 -5.46 -4.33 11.22
N ASP A 7 -5.46 -3.00 11.33
CA ASP A 7 -4.58 -2.13 10.54
C ASP A 7 -3.11 -2.44 10.82
N GLN A 8 -2.75 -2.53 12.10
CA GLN A 8 -1.41 -2.91 12.52
C GLN A 8 -1.03 -4.33 12.07
N PHE A 9 -1.95 -5.28 12.21
CA PHE A 9 -1.72 -6.65 11.76
C PHE A 9 -1.47 -6.73 10.26
N ALA A 10 -2.30 -6.10 9.43
CA ALA A 10 -2.15 -6.11 7.98
C ALA A 10 -0.82 -5.48 7.54
N LYS A 11 -0.44 -4.35 8.14
CA LYS A 11 0.84 -3.67 7.90
C LYS A 11 2.03 -4.56 8.25
N SER A 12 2.01 -5.15 9.45
CA SER A 12 3.08 -6.04 9.91
C SER A 12 3.20 -7.29 9.04
N LEU A 13 2.09 -7.94 8.70
CA LEU A 13 2.07 -9.13 7.84
C LEU A 13 2.63 -8.82 6.44
N LEU A 14 2.11 -7.77 5.78
CA LEU A 14 2.56 -7.42 4.44
C LEU A 14 4.04 -7.00 4.45
N SER A 15 4.49 -6.28 5.47
CA SER A 15 5.88 -5.92 5.61
C SER A 15 6.77 -7.14 5.77
N GLU A 16 6.44 -8.08 6.63
CA GLU A 16 7.22 -9.30 6.85
C GLU A 16 7.31 -10.15 5.58
N VAL A 17 6.19 -10.31 4.87
CA VAL A 17 6.12 -11.09 3.62
C VAL A 17 6.89 -10.43 2.48
N LEU A 18 6.86 -9.10 2.37
CA LEU A 18 7.46 -8.35 1.26
C LEU A 18 8.92 -7.97 1.48
N SER A 19 9.38 -7.86 2.72
CA SER A 19 10.75 -7.42 3.06
C SER A 19 11.87 -8.23 2.38
N PRO A 20 11.75 -9.54 2.14
CA PRO A 20 12.76 -10.27 1.37
C PRO A 20 12.91 -9.71 -0.04
N TRP A 21 11.82 -9.30 -0.68
CA TRP A 21 11.70 -9.03 -2.11
C TRP A 21 11.93 -7.57 -2.50
N GLY A 22 12.16 -6.68 -1.55
CA GLY A 22 12.31 -5.24 -1.81
C GLY A 22 12.32 -4.40 -0.53
N SER A 23 12.31 -3.08 -0.71
CA SER A 23 12.21 -2.14 0.39
C SER A 23 10.73 -1.90 0.73
N VAL A 24 10.41 -1.94 2.03
CA VAL A 24 9.08 -1.68 2.56
C VAL A 24 9.15 -0.46 3.48
N GLU A 25 8.26 0.51 3.27
CA GLU A 25 8.03 1.65 4.16
C GLU A 25 6.59 1.59 4.68
N ILE A 26 6.41 1.41 5.99
CA ILE A 26 5.10 1.39 6.65
C ILE A 26 4.74 2.79 7.14
N SER A 27 3.47 3.19 7.00
CA SER A 27 2.98 4.48 7.50
C SER A 27 3.80 5.66 6.96
N ARG A 28 4.17 5.61 5.68
CA ARG A 28 4.92 6.67 5.02
C ARG A 28 4.07 7.95 5.02
N GLU A 29 4.59 9.00 5.63
CA GLU A 29 3.91 10.29 5.67
C GLU A 29 3.82 10.89 4.27
N VAL A 30 2.66 11.42 3.95
CA VAL A 30 2.43 12.20 2.75
C VAL A 30 2.53 13.67 3.16
N SER A 31 3.56 14.37 2.69
CA SER A 31 3.78 15.79 3.03
C SER A 31 2.52 16.63 2.81
N ASP A 32 2.34 17.63 3.67
CA ASP A 32 1.25 18.62 3.69
C ASP A 32 -0.14 18.12 4.12
N GLU A 33 -0.29 16.85 4.52
CA GLU A 33 -1.55 16.32 5.04
C GLU A 33 -1.33 15.35 6.22
N PRO A 34 -2.27 15.22 7.18
CA PRO A 34 -2.20 14.22 8.24
C PRO A 34 -2.56 12.81 7.72
N ARG A 35 -2.09 12.47 6.50
CA ARG A 35 -2.35 11.21 5.82
C ARG A 35 -1.06 10.43 5.71
N SER A 36 -1.15 9.13 5.98
CA SER A 36 -0.06 8.19 5.76
C SER A 36 -0.49 7.11 4.78
N ILE A 37 0.45 6.71 3.94
CA ILE A 37 0.33 5.52 3.10
C ILE A 37 0.56 4.32 4.01
N ASP A 38 -0.33 3.34 3.95
CA ASP A 38 -0.26 2.21 4.86
C ASP A 38 1.03 1.40 4.65
N LEU A 39 1.36 1.12 3.39
CA LEU A 39 2.60 0.47 2.99
C LEU A 39 3.00 0.93 1.58
N TYR A 40 4.22 1.45 1.45
CA TYR A 40 4.89 1.70 0.17
C TYR A 40 5.96 0.62 -0.05
N PHE A 41 5.94 -0.01 -1.23
CA PHE A 41 6.88 -1.06 -1.60
C PHE A 41 7.68 -0.68 -2.84
N GLN A 42 8.99 -0.90 -2.78
CA GLN A 42 9.92 -0.74 -3.89
C GLN A 42 10.58 -2.10 -4.16
N PRO A 43 10.31 -2.76 -5.30
CA PRO A 43 10.87 -4.07 -5.61
C PRO A 43 12.39 -4.02 -5.74
N ASN A 44 13.06 -5.10 -5.31
CA ASN A 44 14.45 -5.35 -5.63
C ASN A 44 14.52 -6.04 -7.02
N PRO A 45 15.15 -5.44 -8.04
CA PRO A 45 15.24 -6.02 -9.38
C PRO A 45 15.96 -7.38 -9.44
N GLN A 46 16.72 -7.74 -8.40
CA GLN A 46 17.45 -9.01 -8.33
C GLN A 46 16.60 -10.17 -7.79
N GLN A 47 15.43 -9.88 -7.24
CA GLN A 47 14.55 -10.89 -6.67
C GLN A 47 13.25 -11.00 -7.45
N ASP A 48 12.80 -12.23 -7.65
CA ASP A 48 11.53 -12.51 -8.32
C ASP A 48 10.49 -12.95 -7.30
N PRO A 49 9.52 -12.09 -6.94
CA PRO A 49 8.49 -12.40 -5.94
C PRO A 49 7.43 -13.39 -6.44
N THR A 50 7.61 -14.04 -7.60
CA THR A 50 6.70 -15.07 -8.15
C THR A 50 6.22 -16.13 -7.13
N PRO A 51 7.04 -16.63 -6.17
CA PRO A 51 6.57 -17.56 -5.14
C PRO A 51 5.42 -17.03 -4.26
N LEU A 52 5.23 -15.71 -4.16
CA LEU A 52 4.12 -15.08 -3.44
C LEU A 52 2.78 -15.10 -4.21
N GLY A 53 2.75 -15.67 -5.42
CA GLY A 53 1.54 -15.76 -6.23
C GLY A 53 1.01 -14.37 -6.62
N LEU A 54 -0.26 -14.10 -6.32
CA LEU A 54 -0.89 -12.82 -6.69
C LEU A 54 -0.19 -11.62 -6.04
N LEU A 55 0.21 -11.74 -4.77
CA LEU A 55 0.91 -10.66 -4.07
C LEU A 55 2.26 -10.36 -4.74
N GLY A 56 2.96 -11.41 -5.19
CA GLY A 56 4.21 -11.25 -5.95
C GLY A 56 3.99 -10.50 -7.25
N ARG A 57 2.92 -10.85 -7.98
CA ARG A 57 2.56 -10.15 -9.23
C ARG A 57 2.26 -8.67 -9.01
N MET A 58 1.60 -8.33 -7.91
CA MET A 58 1.30 -6.94 -7.52
C MET A 58 2.56 -6.15 -7.14
N ALA A 59 3.56 -6.84 -6.60
CA ALA A 59 4.82 -6.30 -6.11
C ALA A 59 5.94 -6.31 -7.17
N GLN A 60 5.64 -6.56 -8.45
CA GLN A 60 6.67 -6.53 -9.52
C GLN A 60 7.16 -5.11 -9.85
N THR A 61 6.33 -4.10 -9.59
CA THR A 61 6.65 -2.68 -9.77
C THR A 61 6.49 -1.96 -8.44
N PRO A 62 7.04 -0.74 -8.28
CA PRO A 62 6.75 0.07 -7.10
C PRO A 62 5.24 0.15 -6.87
N CYS A 63 4.79 0.03 -5.63
CA CYS A 63 3.35 0.03 -5.35
C CYS A 63 3.01 0.52 -3.94
N LEU A 64 1.76 1.00 -3.80
CA LEU A 64 1.12 1.32 -2.54
C LEU A 64 0.13 0.20 -2.23
N LEU A 65 0.11 -0.28 -0.99
CA LEU A 65 -0.83 -1.29 -0.51
C LEU A 65 -1.66 -0.69 0.62
N GLU A 66 -2.96 -0.53 0.39
CA GLU A 66 -3.93 0.05 1.32
C GLU A 66 -4.95 -1.03 1.73
N PRO A 67 -4.68 -1.81 2.81
CA PRO A 67 -5.56 -2.87 3.27
C PRO A 67 -6.72 -2.37 4.15
N TYR A 68 -7.94 -2.70 3.75
CA TYR A 68 -9.16 -2.37 4.51
C TYR A 68 -9.76 -3.61 5.19
N ARG A 69 -10.18 -3.46 6.45
CA ARG A 69 -10.92 -4.51 7.18
C ARG A 69 -12.35 -4.71 6.65
N ASN A 70 -12.97 -3.63 6.22
CA ASN A 70 -14.37 -3.57 5.78
C ASN A 70 -14.41 -3.15 4.31
N PRO A 71 -15.52 -3.39 3.59
CA PRO A 71 -15.69 -2.87 2.24
C PRO A 71 -15.37 -1.38 2.17
N VAL A 72 -14.50 -1.02 1.23
CA VAL A 72 -14.06 0.36 1.05
C VAL A 72 -15.22 1.24 0.57
N THR A 73 -15.30 2.45 1.10
CA THR A 73 -16.28 3.46 0.69
C THR A 73 -15.69 4.38 -0.40
N VAL A 74 -16.55 5.06 -1.16
CA VAL A 74 -16.09 6.01 -2.19
C VAL A 74 -15.17 7.11 -1.61
N PRO A 75 -15.44 7.70 -0.44
CA PRO A 75 -14.50 8.65 0.18
C PRO A 75 -13.13 8.03 0.50
N GLN A 76 -13.08 6.79 0.96
CA GLN A 76 -11.81 6.08 1.23
C GLN A 76 -11.04 5.80 -0.06
N ILE A 77 -11.71 5.41 -1.15
CA ILE A 77 -11.07 5.27 -2.46
C ILE A 77 -10.43 6.59 -2.90
N ARG A 78 -11.17 7.71 -2.77
CA ARG A 78 -10.64 9.04 -3.09
C ARG A 78 -9.44 9.42 -2.24
N ASP A 79 -9.45 9.05 -0.96
CA ASP A 79 -8.33 9.23 -0.05
C ASP A 79 -7.08 8.47 -0.52
N CYS A 80 -7.21 7.18 -0.86
CA CYS A 80 -6.11 6.39 -1.42
C CYS A 80 -5.57 6.98 -2.72
N LEU A 81 -6.45 7.41 -3.63
CA LEU A 81 -6.07 8.05 -4.88
C LEU A 81 -5.27 9.34 -4.64
N LEU A 82 -5.71 10.17 -3.69
CA LEU A 82 -5.02 11.40 -3.35
C LEU A 82 -3.62 11.13 -2.79
N LYS A 83 -3.47 10.14 -1.89
CA LYS A 83 -2.15 9.69 -1.41
C LYS A 83 -1.22 9.29 -2.56
N ALA A 84 -1.72 8.51 -3.50
CA ALA A 84 -0.94 8.04 -4.66
C ALA A 84 -0.51 9.21 -5.58
N LEU A 85 -1.41 10.17 -5.83
CA LEU A 85 -1.11 11.36 -6.63
C LEU A 85 -0.08 12.27 -5.97
N ILE A 86 -0.18 12.50 -4.66
CA ILE A 86 0.80 13.32 -3.94
C ILE A 86 2.18 12.64 -3.96
N LEU A 87 2.24 11.34 -3.67
CA LEU A 87 3.48 10.58 -3.75
C LEU A 87 4.12 10.66 -5.14
N THR A 88 3.31 10.49 -6.18
CA THR A 88 3.79 10.59 -7.58
C THR A 88 4.37 11.97 -7.85
N ALA A 89 3.66 13.04 -7.49
CA ALA A 89 4.14 14.41 -7.66
C ALA A 89 5.43 14.70 -6.88
N GLN A 90 5.61 14.10 -5.70
CA GLN A 90 6.86 14.20 -4.94
C GLN A 90 8.00 13.49 -5.67
N GLN A 91 7.77 12.27 -6.16
CA GLN A 91 8.76 11.49 -6.89
C GLN A 91 9.17 12.17 -8.20
N GLU A 92 8.23 12.76 -8.94
CA GLU A 92 8.54 13.52 -10.16
C GLU A 92 9.47 14.71 -9.89
N ARG A 93 9.34 15.37 -8.73
CA ARG A 93 10.22 16.48 -8.33
C ARG A 93 11.62 16.01 -7.93
N SER A 94 11.71 14.88 -7.22
CA SER A 94 12.98 14.38 -6.67
C SER A 94 13.74 13.47 -7.63
N SER A 95 13.05 12.68 -8.45
CA SER A 95 13.60 11.69 -9.37
C SER A 95 12.64 11.43 -10.54
N PRO A 96 12.67 12.26 -11.61
CA PRO A 96 11.72 12.20 -12.72
C PRO A 96 11.71 10.89 -13.51
N GLN A 97 12.75 10.07 -13.36
CA GLN A 97 12.90 8.79 -14.04
C GLN A 97 12.36 7.61 -13.21
N GLN A 98 11.91 7.85 -11.98
CA GLN A 98 11.36 6.82 -11.12
C GLN A 98 9.98 6.39 -11.63
N GLN A 99 9.76 5.08 -11.68
CA GLN A 99 8.49 4.51 -12.12
C GLN A 99 7.37 4.90 -11.15
N THR A 100 6.24 5.36 -11.70
CA THR A 100 5.04 5.69 -10.93
C THR A 100 4.53 4.46 -10.18
N PRO A 101 4.34 4.55 -8.85
CA PRO A 101 3.92 3.42 -8.06
C PRO A 101 2.44 3.10 -8.29
N PHE A 102 2.13 1.81 -8.43
CA PHE A 102 0.76 1.34 -8.63
C PHE A 102 -0.02 1.32 -7.31
N LEU A 103 -1.27 1.79 -7.30
CA LEU A 103 -2.13 1.75 -6.11
C LEU A 103 -2.95 0.46 -6.05
N TRP A 104 -2.73 -0.34 -5.01
CA TRP A 104 -3.53 -1.52 -4.68
C TRP A 104 -4.40 -1.26 -3.44
N ILE A 105 -5.73 -1.25 -3.62
CA ILE A 105 -6.69 -1.18 -2.53
C ILE A 105 -7.18 -2.60 -2.23
N LEU A 106 -6.82 -3.14 -1.06
CA LEU A 106 -7.19 -4.50 -0.65
C LEU A 106 -8.46 -4.42 0.19
N THR A 107 -9.60 -4.58 -0.47
CA THR A 107 -10.91 -4.49 0.17
C THR A 107 -11.61 -5.85 0.15
N PRO A 108 -12.20 -6.30 1.27
CA PRO A 108 -13.04 -7.48 1.25
C PRO A 108 -14.30 -7.21 0.42
N THR A 109 -14.67 -8.17 -0.42
CA THR A 109 -15.91 -8.15 -1.21
C THR A 109 -17.04 -8.97 -0.58
N ALA A 110 -16.82 -9.55 0.62
CA ALA A 110 -17.67 -10.62 1.13
C ALA A 110 -18.80 -10.19 2.10
N SER A 111 -19.99 -9.99 1.52
CA SER A 111 -21.35 -10.13 2.11
C SER A 111 -21.76 -9.17 3.25
N LYS A 112 -23.09 -9.05 3.50
CA LYS A 112 -23.69 -8.22 4.56
C LYS A 112 -22.86 -8.30 5.86
N LEU A 113 -22.52 -7.13 6.41
CA LEU A 113 -21.75 -6.89 7.64
C LEU A 113 -21.76 -8.09 8.61
N ARG A 114 -20.65 -8.84 8.71
CA ARG A 114 -20.60 -10.08 9.52
C ARG A 114 -19.55 -10.13 10.62
N LEU A 115 -18.77 -9.08 10.84
CA LEU A 115 -17.80 -9.05 11.94
C LEU A 115 -18.07 -7.86 12.86
N LYS A 116 -18.88 -8.14 13.90
CA LYS A 116 -19.00 -7.33 15.12
C LYS A 116 -17.69 -7.32 15.88
#